data_AF-A0AAV2J6L5-F1
#
_entry.id   AF-A0AAV2J6L5-F1
#
_cell.length_a   1.000
_cell.length_b   1.000
_cell.length_c   1.000
_cell.angle_alpha   90.00
_cell.angle_beta   90.00
_cell.angle_gamma   90.00
#
_symmetry.space_group_name_H-M   'P 1'
#
loop_
_entity.id
_entity.type
_entity.pdbx_description
1 polymer ?
#
loop_
_entity_poly.entity_id
_entity_poly.type
_entity_poly.pdbx_seq_one_letter_code
_entity_poly.pdbx_strand_id
1 'polypeptide(L)'
;MSRAQMLILHGHQLAANHHYALALIVQRCNELRHHSDVLSTALRSKQASLTRARDLLFRLEEALRWCDEGAYLLASQMVDKFQTREGAQEALHSLSCHQERAPSTIKHSQPTLSLEFEAILTPQLQSQITMVTDKLNTMRCMIKNREQCLRKLADVQVRPIQPVAPRPESDPVSQRGKSPLFSPKHGVDFNVLNSKFSFDLLPGKRALKKNNSQPKIEVMHDYQGNRSCLYGPLSETDSEAESDNPEQVTRHIMKELISTERVYVDELLSLLLVSLKLMTSC
;
A
#
# COMPACT_ATOMS: atom_id res chain seq x y z
N MET A 1 25.44 16.83 -39.85
CA MET A 1 25.61 16.01 -41.08
C MET A 1 25.89 16.83 -42.33
N SER A 2 25.23 17.99 -42.54
CA SER A 2 25.34 18.78 -43.78
C SER A 2 26.75 19.28 -44.12
N ARG A 3 27.52 19.76 -43.13
CA ARG A 3 28.83 20.39 -43.38
C ARG A 3 29.92 19.40 -43.84
N ALA A 4 29.97 18.20 -43.26
CA ALA A 4 30.96 17.19 -43.65
C ALA A 4 30.71 16.68 -45.08
N GLN A 5 29.44 16.43 -45.43
CA GLN A 5 29.05 16.02 -46.78
C GLN A 5 29.39 17.09 -47.84
N MET A 6 29.15 18.36 -47.52
CA MET A 6 29.53 19.48 -48.39
C MET A 6 31.05 19.56 -48.63
N LEU A 7 31.87 19.38 -47.59
CA LEU A 7 33.33 19.39 -47.71
C LEU A 7 33.85 18.20 -48.53
N ILE A 8 33.27 17.01 -48.35
CA ILE A 8 33.60 15.83 -49.14
C ILE A 8 33.27 16.07 -50.62
N LEU A 9 32.08 16.64 -50.91
CA LEU A 9 31.66 16.95 -52.27
C LEU A 9 32.62 17.95 -52.94
N HIS A 10 32.99 19.02 -52.23
CA HIS A 10 33.95 19.99 -52.72
C HIS A 10 35.33 19.36 -52.97
N GLY A 11 35.81 18.51 -52.06
CA GLY A 11 37.06 17.77 -52.25
C GLY A 11 37.01 16.84 -53.47
N HIS A 12 35.89 16.16 -53.71
CA HIS A 12 35.70 15.36 -54.93
C HIS A 12 35.68 16.22 -56.20
N GLN A 13 35.11 17.42 -56.16
CA GLN A 13 35.13 18.35 -57.29
C GLN A 13 36.56 18.81 -57.62
N LEU A 14 37.37 19.14 -56.61
CA LEU A 14 38.79 19.45 -56.79
C LEU A 14 39.56 18.26 -57.38
N ALA A 15 39.25 17.05 -56.92
CA ALA A 15 39.85 15.83 -57.45
C ALA A 15 39.48 15.60 -58.93
N ALA A 16 38.22 15.81 -59.31
CA ALA A 16 37.75 15.71 -60.69
C ALA A 16 38.39 16.75 -61.62
N ASN A 17 38.72 17.94 -61.09
CA ASN A 17 39.43 18.99 -61.81
C ASN A 17 40.96 18.83 -61.82
N HIS A 18 41.47 17.63 -61.51
CA HIS A 18 42.90 17.30 -61.51
C HIS A 18 43.77 18.21 -60.63
N HIS A 19 43.28 18.58 -59.44
CA HIS A 19 44.04 19.39 -58.50
C HIS A 19 45.38 18.73 -58.12
N TYR A 20 46.46 19.51 -58.01
CA TYR A 20 47.83 19.00 -57.79
C TYR A 20 47.98 18.11 -56.55
N ALA A 21 47.18 18.34 -55.52
CA ALA A 21 47.16 17.56 -54.27
C ALA A 21 46.13 16.40 -54.26
N LEU A 22 45.80 15.83 -55.42
CA LEU A 22 44.75 14.82 -55.62
C LEU A 22 44.74 13.72 -54.54
N ALA A 23 45.87 13.04 -54.35
CA ALA A 23 45.97 11.91 -53.43
C ALA A 23 45.63 12.30 -51.98
N LEU A 24 46.12 13.45 -51.52
CA LEU A 24 45.85 13.97 -50.18
C LEU A 24 44.38 14.36 -50.01
N ILE A 25 43.79 15.03 -51.02
CA ILE A 25 42.37 15.43 -50.98
C ILE A 25 41.47 14.20 -50.88
N VAL A 26 41.70 13.19 -51.73
CA VAL A 26 40.91 11.95 -51.73
C VAL A 26 41.06 11.22 -50.39
N GLN A 27 42.28 11.13 -49.86
CA GLN A 27 42.53 10.54 -48.54
C GLN A 27 41.73 11.24 -47.44
N ARG A 28 41.81 12.58 -47.36
CA ARG A 28 41.08 13.35 -46.33
C ARG A 28 39.57 13.28 -46.48
N CYS A 29 39.04 13.25 -47.71
CA CYS A 29 37.62 13.02 -47.96
C CYS A 29 37.15 11.64 -47.45
N ASN A 30 37.97 10.61 -47.64
CA ASN A 30 37.67 9.26 -47.17
C ASN A 30 37.73 9.17 -45.64
N GLU A 31 38.73 9.76 -45.00
CA GLU A 31 38.83 9.85 -43.53
C GLU A 31 37.62 10.59 -42.93
N LEU A 32 37.26 11.75 -43.49
CA LEU A 32 36.11 12.53 -43.03
C LEU A 32 34.79 11.76 -43.20
N ARG A 33 34.62 11.04 -44.32
CA ARG A 33 33.45 10.16 -44.53
C ARG A 33 33.40 9.07 -43.47
N HIS A 34 34.51 8.36 -43.26
CA HIS A 34 34.60 7.29 -42.28
C HIS A 34 34.25 7.78 -40.87
N HIS A 35 34.83 8.90 -40.42
CA HIS A 35 34.50 9.47 -39.11
C HIS A 35 33.03 9.90 -39.01
N SER A 36 32.47 10.50 -40.06
CA SER A 36 31.06 10.88 -40.11
C SER A 36 30.15 9.66 -39.96
N ASP A 37 30.47 8.55 -40.63
CA ASP A 37 29.66 7.33 -40.59
C ASP A 37 29.75 6.62 -39.23
N VAL A 38 30.95 6.54 -38.65
CA VAL A 38 31.18 6.00 -37.30
C VAL A 38 30.41 6.80 -36.26
N LEU A 39 30.54 8.14 -36.27
CA LEU A 39 29.83 9.00 -35.33
C LEU A 39 28.31 8.89 -35.49
N SER A 40 27.81 8.85 -36.72
CA SER A 40 26.37 8.72 -36.99
C SER A 40 25.81 7.40 -36.50
N THR A 41 26.56 6.31 -36.69
CA THR A 41 26.15 4.97 -36.24
C THR A 41 26.20 4.87 -34.73
N ALA A 42 27.25 5.40 -34.09
CA ALA A 42 27.36 5.48 -32.64
C ALA A 42 26.22 6.31 -32.04
N LEU A 43 25.91 7.48 -32.62
CA LEU A 43 24.82 8.34 -32.14
C LEU A 43 23.46 7.65 -32.25
N ARG A 44 23.16 7.02 -33.40
CA ARG A 44 21.91 6.25 -33.58
C ARG A 44 21.80 5.11 -32.58
N SER A 45 22.88 4.36 -32.35
CA SER A 45 22.93 3.29 -31.35
C SER A 45 22.66 3.81 -29.94
N LYS A 46 23.31 4.92 -29.56
CA LYS A 46 23.09 5.57 -28.25
C LYS A 46 21.67 6.09 -28.10
N GLN A 47 21.12 6.75 -29.12
CA GLN A 47 19.73 7.19 -29.12
C GLN A 47 18.77 6.01 -28.93
N ALA A 48 18.94 4.92 -29.68
CA ALA A 48 18.10 3.72 -29.54
C ALA A 48 18.19 3.09 -28.15
N SER A 49 19.40 3.06 -27.55
CA SER A 49 19.61 2.57 -26.18
C SER A 49 18.93 3.46 -25.14
N LEU A 50 19.08 4.79 -25.27
CA LEU A 50 18.45 5.75 -24.35
C LEU A 50 16.93 5.75 -24.46
N THR A 51 16.37 5.65 -25.66
CA THR A 51 14.92 5.51 -25.86
C THR A 51 14.41 4.25 -25.15
N ARG A 52 15.08 3.11 -25.34
CA ARG A 52 14.71 1.87 -24.62
C ARG A 52 14.82 2.04 -23.10
N ALA A 53 15.84 2.73 -22.60
CA ALA A 53 15.99 2.97 -21.16
C ALA A 53 14.88 3.85 -20.61
N ARG A 54 14.49 4.90 -21.36
CA ARG A 54 13.35 5.75 -21.01
C ARG A 54 12.05 4.96 -20.98
N ASP A 55 11.80 4.11 -21.96
CA ASP A 55 10.59 3.30 -22.04
C ASP A 55 10.50 2.32 -20.85
N LEU A 56 11.62 1.71 -20.47
CA LEU A 56 11.72 0.89 -19.25
C LEU A 56 11.37 1.69 -18.00
N LEU A 57 12.02 2.85 -17.80
CA LEU A 57 11.78 3.68 -16.63
C LEU A 57 10.32 4.16 -16.53
N PHE A 58 9.72 4.55 -17.67
CA PHE A 58 8.32 4.94 -17.72
C PHE A 58 7.39 3.80 -17.29
N ARG A 59 7.63 2.58 -17.80
CA ARG A 59 6.86 1.38 -17.40
C ARG A 59 6.98 1.07 -15.90
N LEU A 60 8.17 1.28 -15.32
CA LEU A 60 8.39 1.12 -13.89
C LEU A 60 7.68 2.20 -13.07
N GLU A 61 7.68 3.45 -13.53
CA GLU A 61 6.97 4.56 -12.90
C GLU A 61 5.45 4.34 -12.91
N GLU A 62 4.89 3.88 -14.03
CA GLU A 62 3.46 3.52 -14.12
C GLU A 62 3.08 2.42 -13.11
N ALA A 63 3.95 1.42 -12.94
CA ALA A 63 3.76 0.37 -11.96
C ALA A 63 3.83 0.89 -10.51
N LEU A 64 4.76 1.80 -10.21
CA LEU A 64 4.86 2.44 -8.90
C LEU A 64 3.63 3.30 -8.60
N ARG A 65 3.17 4.10 -9.56
CA ARG A 65 1.96 4.90 -9.42
C ARG A 65 0.73 4.03 -9.15
N TRP A 66 0.61 2.90 -9.86
CA TRP A 66 -0.45 1.93 -9.57
C TRP A 66 -0.37 1.41 -8.12
N CYS A 67 0.83 1.12 -7.61
CA CYS A 67 1.00 0.74 -6.21
C CYS A 67 0.55 1.84 -5.24
N ASP A 68 0.89 3.10 -5.52
CA ASP A 68 0.55 4.22 -4.63
C ASP A 68 -0.96 4.49 -4.63
N GLU A 69 -1.60 4.42 -5.80
CA GLU A 69 -3.06 4.45 -5.92
C GLU A 69 -3.73 3.29 -5.16
N GLY A 70 -3.16 2.08 -5.24
CA GLY A 70 -3.63 0.91 -4.50
C GLY A 70 -3.48 1.06 -3.00
N ALA A 71 -2.35 1.61 -2.54
CA ALA A 71 -2.10 1.91 -1.13
C ALA A 71 -3.13 2.92 -0.60
N TYR A 72 -3.37 4.01 -1.36
CA TYR A 72 -4.37 5.01 -1.00
C TYR A 72 -5.78 4.42 -0.97
N LEU A 73 -6.13 3.59 -1.96
CA LEU A 73 -7.43 2.91 -2.01
C LEU A 73 -7.63 1.96 -0.82
N LEU A 74 -6.58 1.25 -0.39
CA LEU A 74 -6.64 0.39 0.80
C LEU A 74 -6.74 1.21 2.09
N ALA A 75 -5.97 2.30 2.21
CA ALA A 75 -5.96 3.16 3.39
C ALA A 75 -7.26 3.95 3.58
N SER A 76 -7.89 4.37 2.48
CA SER A 76 -9.17 5.08 2.47
C SER A 76 -10.36 4.20 2.87
N GLN A 77 -10.16 2.89 3.03
CA GLN A 77 -11.20 1.98 3.49
C GLN A 77 -11.42 2.09 5.02
N MET A 78 -12.06 3.17 5.45
CA MET A 78 -12.38 3.46 6.86
C MET A 78 -13.25 2.38 7.52
N VAL A 79 -12.90 1.97 8.74
CA VAL A 79 -13.49 0.83 9.46
C VAL A 79 -15.03 0.93 9.59
N ASP A 80 -15.61 2.12 9.67
CA ASP A 80 -17.05 2.30 9.92
C ASP A 80 -17.93 2.11 8.68
N LYS A 81 -17.46 2.50 7.49
CA LYS A 81 -18.24 2.42 6.24
C LYS A 81 -18.26 1.03 5.61
N PHE A 82 -17.32 0.15 5.99
CA PHE A 82 -17.16 -1.19 5.42
C PHE A 82 -17.63 -2.33 6.35
N GLN A 83 -18.37 -2.00 7.42
CA GLN A 83 -19.04 -2.99 8.29
C GLN A 83 -20.41 -3.42 7.74
N THR A 84 -21.00 -2.65 6.82
CA THR A 84 -22.24 -3.01 6.15
C THR A 84 -21.97 -3.88 4.92
N ARG A 85 -22.95 -4.71 4.54
CA ARG A 85 -22.86 -5.55 3.34
C ARG A 85 -22.66 -4.70 2.08
N GLU A 86 -23.38 -3.59 1.98
CA GLU A 86 -23.34 -2.68 0.83
C GLU A 86 -21.96 -2.01 0.72
N GLY A 87 -21.40 -1.53 1.83
CA GLY A 87 -20.06 -0.96 1.85
C GLY A 87 -19.00 -1.99 1.44
N ALA A 88 -19.12 -3.23 1.95
CA ALA A 88 -18.21 -4.30 1.57
C ALA A 88 -18.27 -4.63 0.06
N GLN A 89 -19.46 -4.59 -0.55
CA GLN A 89 -19.62 -4.75 -2.00
C GLN A 89 -19.02 -3.60 -2.79
N GLU A 90 -19.20 -2.36 -2.34
CA GLU A 90 -18.63 -1.17 -3.00
C GLU A 90 -17.09 -1.22 -2.97
N ALA A 91 -16.47 -1.55 -1.83
CA ALA A 91 -15.02 -1.71 -1.75
C ALA A 91 -14.49 -2.84 -2.65
N LEU A 92 -15.21 -3.97 -2.76
CA LEU A 92 -14.84 -5.04 -3.68
C LEU A 92 -14.88 -4.56 -5.13
N HIS A 93 -15.91 -3.80 -5.50
CA HIS A 93 -15.99 -3.20 -6.83
C HIS A 93 -14.83 -2.23 -7.08
N SER A 94 -14.51 -1.33 -6.14
CA SER A 94 -13.36 -0.42 -6.28
C SER A 94 -12.03 -1.15 -6.43
N LEU A 95 -11.80 -2.22 -5.68
CA LEU A 95 -10.61 -3.06 -5.80
C LEU A 95 -10.54 -3.78 -7.16
N SER A 96 -11.68 -4.24 -7.68
CA SER A 96 -11.76 -4.84 -9.02
C SER A 96 -11.40 -3.83 -10.11
N CYS A 97 -12.01 -2.63 -10.09
CA CYS A 97 -11.70 -1.57 -11.05
C CYS A 97 -10.22 -1.15 -11.01
N HIS A 98 -9.62 -1.10 -9.82
CA HIS A 98 -8.20 -0.79 -9.67
C HIS A 98 -7.30 -1.87 -10.30
N GLN A 99 -7.64 -3.15 -10.12
CA GLN A 99 -6.91 -4.26 -10.76
C GLN A 99 -7.05 -4.28 -12.27
N GLU A 100 -8.22 -3.93 -12.82
CA GLU A 100 -8.43 -3.82 -14.27
C GLU A 100 -7.54 -2.74 -14.91
N ARG A 101 -7.27 -1.65 -14.17
CA ARG A 101 -6.41 -0.54 -14.59
C ARG A 101 -4.90 -0.85 -14.45
N ALA A 102 -4.51 -2.04 -14.01
CA ALA A 102 -3.10 -2.39 -13.83
C ALA A 102 -2.32 -2.31 -15.16
N PRO A 103 -1.19 -1.55 -15.23
CA PRO A 103 -0.38 -1.47 -16.43
C PRO A 103 0.13 -2.84 -16.90
N SER A 104 0.38 -2.98 -18.21
CA SER A 104 0.89 -4.23 -18.81
C SER A 104 2.20 -4.70 -18.17
N THR A 105 3.06 -3.78 -17.73
CA THR A 105 4.27 -4.04 -16.94
C THR A 105 4.00 -4.93 -15.73
N ILE A 106 2.85 -4.75 -15.07
CA ILE A 106 2.43 -5.52 -13.90
C ILE A 106 1.97 -6.93 -14.29
N LYS A 107 1.54 -7.13 -15.54
CA LYS A 107 1.11 -8.44 -16.07
C LYS A 107 2.30 -9.30 -16.48
N HIS A 108 3.43 -8.69 -16.84
CA HIS A 108 4.67 -9.39 -17.14
C HIS A 108 5.40 -9.79 -15.85
N SER A 109 6.03 -10.97 -15.87
CA SER A 109 6.93 -11.36 -14.80
C SER A 109 8.27 -10.63 -14.93
N GLN A 110 8.95 -10.40 -13.81
CA GLN A 110 10.30 -9.82 -13.77
C GLN A 110 11.28 -10.41 -14.79
N PRO A 111 11.40 -11.75 -14.98
CA PRO A 111 12.31 -12.30 -15.97
C PRO A 111 11.93 -11.92 -17.40
N THR A 112 10.64 -11.81 -17.73
CA THR A 112 10.19 -11.38 -19.06
C THR A 112 10.59 -9.94 -19.34
N LEU A 113 10.40 -9.05 -18.38
CA LEU A 113 10.76 -7.65 -18.52
C LEU A 113 12.28 -7.47 -18.58
N SER A 114 13.04 -8.24 -17.80
CA SER A 114 14.50 -8.23 -17.85
C SER A 114 15.03 -8.71 -19.22
N LEU A 115 14.42 -9.75 -19.79
CA LEU A 115 14.78 -10.26 -21.12
C LEU A 115 14.47 -9.23 -22.23
N GLU A 116 13.31 -8.56 -22.17
CA GLU A 116 12.92 -7.53 -23.16
C GLU A 116 13.95 -6.38 -23.25
N PHE A 117 14.52 -6.00 -22.10
CA PHE A 117 15.44 -4.87 -21.98
C PHE A 117 16.92 -5.26 -21.82
N GLU A 118 17.28 -6.54 -22.01
CA GLU A 118 18.62 -7.10 -21.73
C GLU A 118 19.76 -6.24 -22.31
N ALA A 119 19.62 -5.78 -23.56
CA ALA A 119 20.63 -4.99 -24.27
C ALA A 119 21.01 -3.65 -23.61
N ILE A 120 20.20 -3.15 -22.67
CA ILE A 120 20.44 -1.88 -21.96
C ILE A 120 20.55 -2.06 -20.44
N LEU A 121 20.43 -3.30 -19.94
CA LEU A 121 20.40 -3.54 -18.50
C LEU A 121 21.75 -3.21 -17.87
N THR A 122 21.71 -2.33 -16.88
CA THR A 122 22.80 -2.07 -15.95
C THR A 122 22.44 -2.67 -14.59
N PRO A 123 23.42 -2.93 -13.70
CA PRO A 123 23.12 -3.40 -12.34
C PRO A 123 22.12 -2.50 -11.59
N GLN A 124 22.18 -1.20 -11.85
CA GLN A 124 21.26 -0.23 -11.24
C GLN A 124 19.84 -0.33 -11.79
N LEU A 125 19.68 -0.54 -13.11
CA LEU A 125 18.36 -0.79 -13.70
C LEU A 125 17.77 -2.12 -13.23
N GLN A 126 18.59 -3.17 -13.11
CA GLN A 126 18.15 -4.46 -12.57
C GLN A 126 17.68 -4.36 -11.11
N SER A 127 18.40 -3.59 -10.28
CA SER A 127 18.00 -3.32 -8.90
C SER A 127 16.64 -2.59 -8.85
N GLN A 128 16.43 -1.58 -9.71
CA GLN A 128 15.15 -0.88 -9.79
C GLN A 128 14.00 -1.80 -10.24
N ILE A 129 14.21 -2.63 -11.27
CA ILE A 129 13.23 -3.63 -11.71
C ILE A 129 12.84 -4.55 -10.56
N THR A 130 13.82 -5.04 -9.80
CA THR A 130 13.60 -5.94 -8.65
C THR A 130 12.77 -5.24 -7.57
N MET A 131 13.19 -4.04 -7.16
CA MET A 131 12.48 -3.24 -6.15
C MET A 131 11.01 -2.98 -6.53
N VAL A 132 10.76 -2.58 -7.78
CA VAL A 132 9.39 -2.32 -8.27
C VAL A 132 8.58 -3.61 -8.30
N THR A 133 9.19 -4.72 -8.72
CA THR A 133 8.55 -6.05 -8.71
C THR A 133 8.13 -6.46 -7.30
N ASP A 134 9.00 -6.28 -6.31
CA ASP A 134 8.71 -6.62 -4.92
C ASP A 134 7.58 -5.76 -4.35
N LYS A 135 7.57 -4.45 -4.66
CA LYS A 135 6.47 -3.55 -4.28
C LYS A 135 5.15 -3.97 -4.92
N LEU A 136 5.17 -4.34 -6.21
CA LEU A 136 3.99 -4.86 -6.92
C LEU A 136 3.45 -6.14 -6.30
N ASN A 137 4.32 -7.09 -5.97
CA ASN A 137 3.93 -8.34 -5.33
C ASN A 137 3.32 -8.09 -3.95
N THR A 138 3.92 -7.20 -3.17
CA THR A 138 3.41 -6.79 -1.86
C THR A 138 2.01 -6.17 -1.98
N MET A 139 1.83 -5.21 -2.90
CA MET A 139 0.53 -4.56 -3.12
C MET A 139 -0.54 -5.55 -3.58
N ARG A 140 -0.20 -6.46 -4.50
CA ARG A 140 -1.10 -7.54 -4.93
C ARG A 140 -1.54 -8.44 -3.78
N CYS A 141 -0.61 -8.78 -2.87
CA CYS A 141 -0.93 -9.54 -1.68
C CYS A 141 -1.87 -8.76 -0.75
N MET A 142 -1.62 -7.47 -0.50
CA MET A 142 -2.50 -6.64 0.33
C MET A 142 -3.91 -6.54 -0.24
N ILE A 143 -4.03 -6.31 -1.55
CA ILE A 143 -5.33 -6.27 -2.25
C ILE A 143 -6.05 -7.61 -2.11
N LYS A 144 -5.39 -8.75 -2.42
CA LYS A 144 -6.00 -10.09 -2.30
C LYS A 144 -6.48 -10.39 -0.88
N ASN A 145 -5.66 -10.07 0.12
CA ASN A 145 -6.03 -10.26 1.52
C ASN A 145 -7.26 -9.43 1.89
N ARG A 146 -7.29 -8.17 1.45
CA ARG A 146 -8.41 -7.28 1.71
C ARG A 146 -9.69 -7.76 1.02
N GLU A 147 -9.62 -8.17 -0.23
CA GLU A 147 -10.75 -8.77 -0.94
C GLU A 147 -11.29 -10.00 -0.21
N GLN A 148 -10.42 -10.88 0.30
CA GLN A 148 -10.86 -12.06 1.04
C GLN A 148 -11.65 -11.68 2.30
N CYS A 149 -11.22 -10.66 3.05
CA CYS A 149 -11.95 -10.13 4.20
C CYS A 149 -13.31 -9.55 3.79
N LEU A 150 -13.34 -8.74 2.73
CA LEU A 150 -14.56 -8.09 2.26
C LEU A 150 -15.58 -9.09 1.72
N ARG A 151 -15.15 -10.14 1.00
CA ARG A 151 -16.06 -11.22 0.54
C ARG A 151 -16.75 -11.91 1.72
N LYS A 152 -16.01 -12.17 2.81
CA LYS A 152 -16.59 -12.76 4.04
C LYS A 152 -17.62 -11.84 4.67
N LEU A 153 -17.36 -10.53 4.73
CA LEU A 153 -18.29 -9.54 5.28
C LEU A 153 -19.55 -9.39 4.41
N ALA A 154 -19.39 -9.36 3.09
CA ALA A 154 -20.50 -9.28 2.16
C ALA A 154 -21.40 -10.52 2.23
N ASP A 155 -20.85 -11.70 2.53
CA ASP A 155 -21.59 -12.96 2.59
C ASP A 155 -22.22 -13.25 3.97
N VAL A 156 -22.04 -12.38 4.96
CA VAL A 156 -22.76 -12.50 6.25
C VAL A 156 -24.26 -12.27 6.00
N GLN A 157 -25.01 -13.36 5.89
CA GLN A 157 -26.47 -13.29 6.00
C GLN A 157 -26.83 -12.95 7.44
N VAL A 158 -27.59 -11.88 7.63
CA VAL A 158 -28.28 -11.60 8.90
C VAL A 158 -29.23 -12.77 9.14
N ARG A 159 -28.88 -13.69 10.04
CA ARG A 159 -29.86 -14.67 10.53
C ARG A 159 -31.00 -13.87 11.15
N PRO A 160 -32.28 -14.17 10.83
CA PRO A 160 -33.40 -13.54 11.51
C PRO A 160 -33.20 -13.72 13.01
N ILE A 161 -32.97 -12.62 13.72
CA ILE A 161 -32.97 -12.63 15.17
C ILE A 161 -34.42 -12.91 15.53
N GLN A 162 -34.73 -14.17 15.88
CA GLN A 162 -36.05 -14.52 16.39
C GLN A 162 -36.23 -13.68 17.67
N PRO A 163 -37.20 -12.76 17.74
CA PRO A 163 -37.42 -11.98 18.95
C PRO A 163 -37.84 -12.98 20.04
N VAL A 164 -36.90 -13.31 20.92
CA VAL A 164 -37.18 -14.11 22.09
C VAL A 164 -37.95 -13.19 23.02
N ALA A 165 -39.26 -13.43 23.16
CA ALA A 165 -40.07 -12.74 24.17
C ALA A 165 -39.36 -12.89 25.53
N PRO A 166 -39.25 -11.83 26.34
CA PRO A 166 -38.73 -11.92 27.70
C PRO A 166 -39.51 -13.03 28.40
N ARG A 167 -38.80 -14.08 28.86
CA ARG A 167 -39.45 -15.13 29.63
C ARG A 167 -40.05 -14.49 30.88
N PRO A 168 -41.34 -14.72 31.19
CA PRO A 168 -41.90 -14.32 32.47
C PRO A 168 -41.05 -14.93 33.57
N GLU A 169 -40.58 -14.10 34.51
CA GLU A 169 -39.95 -14.52 35.76
C GLU A 169 -40.85 -15.58 36.39
N SER A 170 -40.31 -16.78 36.58
CA SER A 170 -41.02 -17.86 37.27
C SER A 170 -41.07 -17.53 38.75
N ASP A 171 -42.26 -17.21 39.26
CA ASP A 171 -42.53 -17.17 40.69
C ASP A 171 -42.12 -18.52 41.34
N PRO A 172 -41.37 -18.49 42.46
CA PRO A 172 -41.03 -19.70 43.16
C PRO A 172 -42.21 -20.05 44.05
N VAL A 173 -43.02 -21.04 43.67
CA VAL A 173 -43.70 -22.01 44.54
C VAL A 173 -44.65 -22.81 43.65
N SER A 174 -44.27 -24.05 43.31
CA SER A 174 -45.18 -25.19 43.47
C SER A 174 -44.42 -26.49 43.24
N GLN A 175 -44.17 -27.20 44.33
CA GLN A 175 -43.92 -28.63 44.32
C GLN A 175 -45.16 -29.34 43.73
N ARG A 176 -44.99 -30.12 42.66
CA ARG A 176 -45.34 -31.56 42.68
C ARG A 176 -45.01 -32.21 41.35
N GLY A 177 -44.34 -33.35 41.47
CA GLY A 177 -43.79 -34.10 40.35
C GLY A 177 -44.80 -34.72 39.40
N LYS A 178 -44.23 -35.19 38.30
CA LYS A 178 -44.67 -36.32 37.47
C LYS A 178 -43.53 -36.65 36.49
N SER A 179 -42.73 -37.66 36.84
CA SER A 179 -42.18 -38.61 35.87
C SER A 179 -43.36 -39.48 35.35
N PRO A 180 -43.29 -40.29 34.26
CA PRO A 180 -42.08 -41.08 33.92
C PRO A 180 -41.91 -41.58 32.44
N LEU A 181 -40.82 -42.34 32.23
CA LEU A 181 -40.52 -43.37 31.19
C LEU A 181 -40.27 -42.85 29.76
N PHE A 182 -39.19 -43.20 29.04
CA PHE A 182 -38.82 -44.55 28.62
C PHE A 182 -37.34 -44.64 28.18
N SER A 183 -36.71 -45.82 28.38
CA SER A 183 -35.35 -46.20 27.94
C SER A 183 -35.29 -46.62 26.46
N PRO A 184 -34.23 -46.30 25.70
CA PRO A 184 -33.95 -46.95 24.40
C PRO A 184 -32.88 -48.05 24.46
N LYS A 185 -33.15 -49.22 23.85
CA LYS A 185 -32.15 -50.26 23.49
C LYS A 185 -32.29 -50.68 22.02
N HIS A 186 -31.14 -50.94 21.39
CA HIS A 186 -30.86 -51.48 20.03
C HIS A 186 -31.07 -50.49 18.86
N GLY A 187 -30.25 -50.38 17.82
CA GLY A 187 -29.06 -51.12 17.34
C GLY A 187 -29.08 -51.13 15.79
N VAL A 188 -27.97 -50.73 15.15
CA VAL A 188 -27.54 -50.88 13.72
C VAL A 188 -28.42 -50.21 12.62
N ASP A 189 -27.98 -49.64 11.50
CA ASP A 189 -26.72 -49.17 10.89
C ASP A 189 -27.15 -48.30 9.67
N PHE A 190 -26.49 -47.16 9.39
CA PHE A 190 -25.99 -46.76 8.05
C PHE A 190 -25.41 -45.31 8.07
N ASN A 191 -24.08 -45.26 8.04
CA ASN A 191 -23.14 -44.21 7.65
C ASN A 191 -23.66 -42.93 6.95
N VAL A 192 -23.12 -41.75 7.33
CA VAL A 192 -22.07 -40.98 6.59
C VAL A 192 -22.04 -39.50 7.09
N LEU A 193 -20.84 -39.05 7.50
CA LEU A 193 -20.33 -37.67 7.67
C LEU A 193 -20.85 -36.78 8.82
N ASN A 194 -20.10 -36.68 9.92
CA ASN A 194 -19.23 -35.51 10.20
C ASN A 194 -18.53 -35.56 11.58
N SER A 195 -17.23 -35.27 11.54
CA SER A 195 -16.42 -34.52 12.52
C SER A 195 -16.50 -34.88 14.02
N LYS A 196 -15.44 -35.53 14.52
CA LYS A 196 -15.03 -35.47 15.94
C LYS A 196 -13.59 -34.96 16.04
N PHE A 197 -13.44 -33.76 16.59
CA PHE A 197 -12.23 -33.32 17.27
C PHE A 197 -12.07 -34.16 18.55
N SER A 198 -10.85 -34.66 18.79
CA SER A 198 -10.43 -35.22 20.07
C SER A 198 -9.08 -34.60 20.42
N PHE A 199 -8.95 -34.08 21.64
CA PHE A 199 -7.64 -33.87 22.26
C PHE A 199 -7.73 -34.20 23.75
N ASP A 200 -7.05 -35.29 24.13
CA ASP A 200 -6.91 -35.77 25.49
C ASP A 200 -5.59 -35.24 26.11
N LEU A 201 -5.72 -34.48 27.22
CA LEU A 201 -5.05 -34.58 28.54
C LEU A 201 -3.81 -35.52 28.65
N LEU A 202 -2.62 -35.26 29.25
CA LEU A 202 -2.00 -34.39 30.31
C LEU A 202 -0.45 -34.69 30.32
N PRO A 203 0.46 -34.32 31.29
CA PRO A 203 0.44 -33.40 32.45
C PRO A 203 1.67 -32.44 32.58
N GLY A 204 1.50 -31.26 33.21
CA GLY A 204 2.65 -30.39 33.56
C GLY A 204 2.34 -29.34 34.64
N LYS A 205 2.90 -29.54 35.84
CA LYS A 205 2.70 -28.78 37.09
C LYS A 205 3.06 -27.29 37.03
N ARG A 206 2.21 -26.41 37.60
CA ARG A 206 2.39 -25.76 38.94
C ARG A 206 1.30 -24.72 39.20
N ALA A 207 0.83 -24.71 40.45
CA ALA A 207 -0.22 -23.85 41.00
C ALA A 207 0.33 -22.48 41.44
N LEU A 208 -0.50 -21.43 41.33
CA LEU A 208 -0.66 -20.44 42.40
C LEU A 208 -2.05 -19.79 42.34
N LYS A 209 -2.53 -19.39 43.51
CA LYS A 209 -3.91 -19.28 43.98
C LYS A 209 -4.25 -17.81 44.25
N LYS A 210 -5.56 -17.49 44.24
CA LYS A 210 -6.30 -16.27 44.73
C LYS A 210 -6.82 -15.37 43.61
N ASN A 211 -8.01 -14.78 43.67
CA ASN A 211 -9.17 -14.90 44.56
C ASN A 211 -10.38 -14.30 43.80
N ASN A 212 -11.56 -14.76 44.16
CA ASN A 212 -12.87 -14.24 43.80
C ASN A 212 -13.03 -12.74 44.09
N SER A 213 -13.60 -12.00 43.15
CA SER A 213 -14.68 -11.04 43.41
C SER A 213 -15.31 -10.59 42.10
N GLN A 214 -16.53 -11.03 41.82
CA GLN A 214 -17.45 -10.24 40.99
C GLN A 214 -17.69 -8.89 41.69
N PRO A 215 -18.01 -7.85 40.92
CA PRO A 215 -19.32 -7.27 41.12
C PRO A 215 -20.13 -7.10 39.82
N LYS A 216 -21.42 -7.21 40.04
CA LYS A 216 -22.56 -6.93 39.16
C LYS A 216 -22.72 -5.41 38.97
N ILE A 217 -23.19 -5.01 37.77
CA ILE A 217 -24.12 -3.89 37.49
C ILE A 217 -23.46 -2.48 37.54
N GLU A 218 -23.70 -1.50 36.66
CA GLU A 218 -24.96 -0.92 36.20
C GLU A 218 -24.73 -0.10 34.90
N VAL A 219 -25.61 -0.23 33.91
CA VAL A 219 -25.65 0.64 32.73
C VAL A 219 -26.49 1.85 33.08
N MET A 220 -25.86 3.01 33.27
CA MET A 220 -26.54 4.28 33.46
C MET A 220 -26.70 4.96 32.09
N HIS A 221 -27.94 5.01 31.61
CA HIS A 221 -28.35 5.76 30.42
C HIS A 221 -28.94 7.09 30.89
N ASP A 222 -28.14 8.17 30.88
CA ASP A 222 -28.69 9.51 31.06
C ASP A 222 -28.56 10.30 29.75
N TYR A 223 -29.71 10.47 29.11
CA TYR A 223 -29.97 11.52 28.14
C TYR A 223 -30.00 12.86 28.89
N GLN A 224 -29.12 13.79 28.54
CA GLN A 224 -29.42 15.22 28.75
C GLN A 224 -28.87 16.06 27.61
N GLY A 225 -29.79 16.65 26.86
CA GLY A 225 -29.50 17.55 25.76
C GLY A 225 -29.16 18.97 26.23
N ASN A 226 -28.37 19.62 25.38
CA ASN A 226 -28.46 21.03 25.01
C ASN A 226 -28.02 22.08 26.06
N ARG A 227 -26.82 22.64 25.87
CA ARG A 227 -26.63 24.10 25.65
C ARG A 227 -25.19 24.45 25.24
N SER A 228 -25.09 25.06 24.07
CA SER A 228 -23.97 25.86 23.56
C SER A 228 -23.68 27.05 24.49
N CYS A 229 -22.40 27.38 24.72
CA CYS A 229 -21.88 28.71 25.08
C CYS A 229 -20.38 28.84 24.71
N LEU A 230 -20.02 30.05 24.30
CA LEU A 230 -18.84 30.52 23.56
C LEU A 230 -17.75 31.14 24.49
N TYR A 231 -16.49 31.12 24.02
CA TYR A 231 -15.37 32.09 24.21
C TYR A 231 -14.82 32.48 25.63
N GLY A 232 -13.55 32.09 25.89
CA GLY A 232 -12.38 32.78 26.57
C GLY A 232 -12.53 33.52 27.93
N PRO A 233 -11.44 33.91 28.66
CA PRO A 233 -9.99 33.90 28.36
C PRO A 233 -9.07 33.27 29.45
N LEU A 234 -7.76 33.27 29.16
CA LEU A 234 -6.58 32.84 29.95
C LEU A 234 -6.58 33.25 31.45
N SER A 235 -6.09 32.37 32.32
CA SER A 235 -5.35 32.77 33.53
C SER A 235 -4.24 31.76 33.78
N GLU A 236 -3.00 32.25 33.70
CA GLU A 236 -1.83 31.60 34.29
C GLU A 236 -1.99 31.65 35.81
N THR A 237 -1.98 30.50 36.47
CA THR A 237 -1.70 30.43 37.91
C THR A 237 -1.07 29.09 38.20
N ASP A 238 0.20 29.13 38.57
CA ASP A 238 0.95 28.03 39.16
C ASP A 238 0.14 27.43 40.31
N SER A 239 -0.17 26.15 40.21
CA SER A 239 -0.76 25.37 41.30
C SER A 239 -0.32 23.93 41.15
N GLU A 240 0.83 23.65 41.75
CA GLU A 240 1.32 22.33 42.14
C GLU A 240 0.27 21.65 43.06
N ALA A 241 -0.71 20.96 42.48
CA ALA A 241 -1.51 19.96 43.19
C ALA A 241 -2.42 19.16 42.22
N GLU A 242 -2.29 17.83 42.30
CA GLU A 242 -3.18 16.79 41.76
C GLU A 242 -3.11 16.50 40.25
N SER A 243 -2.07 15.76 39.90
CA SER A 243 -1.87 15.05 38.63
C SER A 243 -2.73 13.77 38.53
N ASP A 244 -4.05 13.89 38.45
CA ASP A 244 -4.90 12.72 38.14
C ASP A 244 -6.16 13.03 37.31
N ASN A 245 -6.14 14.14 36.54
CA ASN A 245 -7.13 14.35 35.49
C ASN A 245 -6.56 13.87 34.12
N PRO A 246 -7.06 12.76 33.56
CA PRO A 246 -6.56 12.21 32.29
C PRO A 246 -6.68 13.20 31.13
N GLU A 247 -7.62 14.15 31.20
CA GLU A 247 -7.77 15.19 30.18
C GLU A 247 -6.64 16.22 30.19
N GLN A 248 -6.11 16.58 31.36
CA GLN A 248 -4.98 17.51 31.45
C GLN A 248 -3.69 16.87 30.94
N VAL A 249 -3.46 15.59 31.27
CA VAL A 249 -2.35 14.81 30.75
C VAL A 249 -2.44 14.70 29.22
N THR A 250 -3.63 14.41 28.69
CA THR A 250 -3.85 14.33 27.24
C THR A 250 -3.60 15.67 26.55
N ARG A 251 -4.06 16.79 27.13
CA ARG A 251 -3.76 18.14 26.61
C ARG A 251 -2.27 18.46 26.65
N HIS A 252 -1.57 18.09 27.71
CA HIS A 252 -0.13 18.32 27.83
C HIS A 252 0.65 17.51 26.80
N ILE A 253 0.33 16.23 26.62
CA ILE A 253 0.94 15.36 25.60
C ILE A 253 0.67 15.89 24.19
N MET A 254 -0.57 16.30 23.88
CA MET A 254 -0.88 16.90 22.58
C MET A 254 -0.10 18.20 22.35
N LYS A 255 0.07 19.03 23.38
CA LYS A 255 0.84 20.26 23.29
C LYS A 255 2.33 20.00 23.00
N GLU A 256 2.93 19.00 23.66
CA GLU A 256 4.31 18.57 23.42
C GLU A 256 4.51 17.98 22.02
N LEU A 257 3.57 17.13 21.56
CA LEU A 257 3.60 16.56 20.21
C LEU A 257 3.51 17.65 19.13
N ILE A 258 2.60 18.61 19.30
CA ILE A 258 2.46 19.73 18.36
C ILE A 258 3.72 20.62 18.38
N SER A 259 4.34 20.83 19.55
CA SER A 259 5.57 21.61 19.65
C SER A 259 6.74 20.94 18.94
N THR A 260 6.90 19.63 19.12
CA THR A 260 7.97 18.86 18.47
C THR A 260 7.78 18.76 16.96
N GLU A 261 6.54 18.60 16.50
CA GLU A 261 6.20 18.67 15.07
C GLU A 261 6.52 20.05 14.48
N ARG A 262 6.20 21.14 15.20
CA ARG A 262 6.54 22.49 14.74
C ARG A 262 8.04 22.69 14.57
N VAL A 263 8.86 22.23 15.51
CA VAL A 263 10.32 22.32 15.40
C VAL A 263 10.82 21.50 14.21
N TYR A 264 10.32 20.28 14.04
CA TYR A 264 10.70 19.42 12.92
C TYR A 264 10.36 20.05 11.56
N VAL A 265 9.16 20.63 11.43
CA VAL A 265 8.74 21.31 10.20
C VAL A 265 9.60 22.54 9.90
N ASP A 266 9.99 23.30 10.93
CA ASP A 266 10.80 24.51 10.77
C ASP A 266 12.24 24.18 10.36
N GLU A 267 12.81 23.10 10.88
CA GLU A 267 14.10 22.56 10.43
C GLU A 267 14.04 22.07 8.98
N LEU A 268 12.96 21.37 8.61
CA LEU A 268 12.76 20.89 7.24
C LEU A 268 12.62 22.05 6.25
N LEU A 269 11.89 23.10 6.64
CA LEU A 269 11.76 24.34 5.86
C LEU A 269 13.12 25.04 5.72
N SER A 270 13.92 25.08 6.79
CA SER A 270 15.27 25.65 6.77
C SER A 270 16.19 24.90 5.81
N LEU A 271 16.16 23.56 5.80
CA LEU A 271 16.92 22.73 4.85
C LEU A 271 16.49 22.96 3.40
N LEU A 272 15.19 23.09 3.15
CA LEU A 272 14.65 23.39 1.83
C LEU A 272 15.07 24.79 1.35
N LEU A 273 15.02 25.80 2.22
CA LEU A 273 15.45 27.17 1.91
C LEU A 273 16.96 27.25 1.63
N VAL A 274 17.78 26.52 2.40
CA VAL A 274 19.23 26.42 2.16
C VAL A 274 19.50 25.74 0.81
N SER A 275 18.80 24.65 0.53
CA SER A 275 18.91 23.92 -0.75
C SER A 275 18.50 24.80 -1.94
N LEU A 276 17.44 25.60 -1.78
CA LEU A 276 16.97 26.52 -2.83
C LEU A 276 17.99 27.65 -3.08
N LYS A 277 18.61 28.21 -2.03
CA LYS A 277 19.68 29.21 -2.15
C LYS A 277 20.94 28.67 -2.82
N LEU A 278 21.29 27.41 -2.57
CA LEU A 278 22.41 26.73 -3.24
C LEU A 278 22.13 26.51 -4.73
N MET A 279 20.88 26.17 -5.09
CA MET A 279 20.50 26.01 -6.49
C MET A 279 20.42 27.34 -7.27
N THR A 280 20.15 28.46 -6.61
CA THR A 280 20.08 29.79 -7.26
C THR A 280 21.41 30.54 -7.28
N SER A 281 22.46 30.05 -6.61
CA SER A 281 23.81 30.63 -6.62
C SER A 281 24.77 29.94 -7.62
N CYS A 282 24.30 28.94 -8.36
CA CYS A 282 25.00 28.28 -9.48
C CYS A 282 24.38 28.73 -10.81
#